data_AF-A0A8J4YSN8-F1
#
_entry.id   AF-A0A8J4YSN8-F1
#
_cell.length_a   1.000
_cell.length_b   1.000
_cell.length_c   1.000
_cell.angle_alpha   90.00
_cell.angle_beta   90.00
_cell.angle_gamma   90.00
#
_symmetry.space_group_name_H-M   'P 1'
#
loop_
_entity.id
_entity.type
_entity.pdbx_description
1 polymer ?
#
loop_
_entity_poly.entity_id
_entity_poly.type
_entity_poly.pdbx_seq_one_letter_code
_entity_poly.pdbx_strand_id
1 'polypeptide(L)'
;MAVMAYLVEIQKILAVPKLSEGKAEPVSVVIREVLTEWNLKDRIVVVYFDTTAVNTGGKSGVCLRLEMMLDKPLLYFACRHHVLEILLDMVFSSPFQEQSKGPEVSLFLDFRNMWPQIDQTKYSTAMNDETIMLRVQPCVLHNRSSVQFSVPGALHRARWMARAIYALKIRIFLDQFEQLRPKCSSVRGPSRNTNFREKLTDFCMFIVRYYVRAWFSATLAAASPRLDLTLIKERASHINQAIRDAGTKVFSRHLWYLSEVTVVGLALFNEEVSIMEKREMVHRINTVKGLEDPSNRLHLTPEDVILSCSELCMCGADEEECTNIKQDDPTELYNDDDDDYADATI
;
A
#
# COMPACT_ATOMS: atom_id res chain seq x y z
N MET A 1 -10.16 -8.11 17.10
CA MET A 1 -8.71 -8.33 16.87
C MET A 1 -8.44 -9.82 17.09
N ALA A 2 -7.53 -10.44 16.33
CA ALA A 2 -7.12 -11.82 16.57
C ALA A 2 -5.65 -11.85 16.98
N VAL A 3 -5.32 -12.63 18.00
CA VAL A 3 -3.94 -12.86 18.45
C VAL A 3 -3.50 -14.20 17.91
N MET A 4 -2.46 -14.20 17.08
CA MET A 4 -1.89 -15.40 16.47
C MET A 4 -0.43 -15.53 16.87
N ALA A 5 0.01 -16.78 17.09
CA ALA A 5 1.42 -17.10 17.22
C ALA A 5 1.84 -18.03 16.08
N TYR A 6 3.08 -17.86 15.66
CA TYR A 6 3.74 -18.70 14.69
C TYR A 6 5.06 -19.19 15.26
N LEU A 7 5.30 -20.51 15.18
CA LEU A 7 6.56 -21.14 15.57
C LEU A 7 6.82 -22.31 14.63
N VAL A 8 7.88 -22.22 13.80
CA VAL A 8 8.38 -23.31 12.94
C VAL A 8 7.26 -24.16 12.32
N GLU A 9 6.59 -23.62 11.31
CA GLU A 9 5.48 -24.26 10.58
C GLU A 9 4.19 -24.48 11.38
N ILE A 10 4.16 -24.13 12.67
CA ILE A 10 2.94 -24.15 13.48
C ILE A 10 2.35 -22.75 13.53
N GLN A 11 1.19 -22.57 12.92
CA GLN A 11 0.36 -21.39 13.07
C GLN A 11 -0.81 -21.69 14.02
N LYS A 12 -1.00 -20.86 15.05
CA LYS A 12 -2.10 -21.03 16.01
C LYS A 12 -2.76 -19.70 16.35
N ILE A 13 -4.09 -19.68 16.25
CA ILE A 13 -4.90 -18.61 16.83
C ILE A 13 -4.91 -18.83 18.35
N LEU A 14 -4.33 -17.90 19.09
CA LEU A 14 -4.28 -17.95 20.56
C LEU A 14 -5.59 -17.44 21.17
N ALA A 15 -6.15 -16.38 20.60
CA ALA A 15 -7.41 -15.78 21.03
C ALA A 15 -8.03 -14.91 19.93
N VAL A 16 -9.36 -14.72 19.98
CA VAL A 16 -10.10 -13.73 19.18
C VAL A 16 -10.88 -12.82 20.13
N PRO A 17 -10.18 -11.97 20.89
CA PRO A 17 -10.82 -11.13 21.90
C PRO A 17 -11.75 -10.09 21.25
N LYS A 18 -12.93 -9.94 21.84
CA LYS A 18 -13.82 -8.82 21.57
C LYS A 18 -13.35 -7.65 22.43
N LEU A 19 -12.83 -6.61 21.78
CA LEU A 19 -12.43 -5.39 22.46
C LEU A 19 -13.64 -4.45 22.56
N SER A 20 -13.77 -3.74 23.68
CA SER A 20 -14.72 -2.62 23.81
C SER A 20 -14.22 -1.36 23.11
N GLU A 21 -12.90 -1.19 23.02
CA GLU A 21 -12.24 -0.02 22.43
C GLU A 21 -11.04 -0.45 21.56
N GLY A 22 -10.86 0.23 20.43
CA GLY A 22 -9.75 -0.02 19.48
C GLY A 22 -8.47 0.75 19.82
N LYS A 23 -8.29 1.22 21.06
CA LYS A 23 -7.12 1.99 21.47
C LYS A 23 -5.95 1.08 21.82
N ALA A 24 -4.73 1.61 21.73
CA ALA A 24 -3.50 0.84 21.91
C ALA A 24 -3.38 0.21 23.31
N GLU A 25 -3.83 0.90 24.36
CA GLU A 25 -3.74 0.41 25.75
C GLU A 25 -4.63 -0.84 25.99
N PRO A 26 -5.95 -0.81 25.73
CA PRO A 26 -6.80 -2.01 25.84
C PRO A 26 -6.29 -3.19 25.00
N VAL A 27 -5.84 -2.91 23.77
CA VAL A 27 -5.25 -3.92 22.87
C VAL A 27 -4.03 -4.59 23.52
N SER A 28 -3.12 -3.80 24.07
CA SER A 28 -1.87 -4.30 24.66
C SER A 28 -2.12 -5.15 25.91
N VAL A 29 -3.05 -4.70 26.78
CA VAL A 29 -3.46 -5.43 27.99
C VAL A 29 -3.97 -6.83 27.64
N VAL A 30 -4.87 -6.91 26.66
CA VAL A 30 -5.44 -8.18 26.20
C VAL A 30 -4.38 -9.10 25.58
N ILE A 31 -3.47 -8.55 24.76
CA ILE A 31 -2.37 -9.36 24.20
C ILE A 31 -1.51 -9.94 25.33
N ARG A 32 -1.20 -9.16 26.37
CA ARG A 32 -0.42 -9.65 27.52
C ARG A 32 -1.13 -10.77 28.27
N GLU A 33 -2.43 -10.66 28.49
CA GLU A 33 -3.21 -11.72 29.15
C GLU A 33 -3.11 -13.01 28.35
N VAL A 34 -3.35 -12.95 27.04
CA VAL A 34 -3.21 -14.10 26.13
C VAL A 34 -1.78 -14.66 26.17
N LEU A 35 -0.74 -13.83 26.10
CA LEU A 35 0.64 -14.31 26.18
C LEU A 35 0.98 -14.94 27.53
N THR A 36 0.32 -14.50 28.62
CA THR A 36 0.47 -15.08 29.97
C THR A 36 -0.18 -16.45 30.04
N GLU A 37 -1.43 -16.57 29.58
CA GLU A 37 -2.20 -17.82 29.57
C GLU A 37 -1.49 -18.92 28.79
N TRP A 38 -0.87 -18.56 27.67
CA TRP A 38 -0.13 -19.49 26.82
C TRP A 38 1.33 -19.69 27.25
N ASN A 39 1.79 -19.00 28.30
CA ASN A 39 3.18 -19.03 28.78
C ASN A 39 4.22 -18.71 27.68
N LEU A 40 3.95 -17.66 26.89
CA LEU A 40 4.74 -17.29 25.71
C LEU A 40 5.57 -16.01 25.87
N LYS A 41 5.45 -15.27 26.98
CA LYS A 41 6.11 -13.97 27.20
C LYS A 41 7.58 -13.97 26.80
N ASP A 42 8.35 -14.92 27.31
CA ASP A 42 9.79 -14.99 27.10
C ASP A 42 10.17 -15.49 25.70
N ARG A 43 9.23 -16.08 24.96
CA ARG A 43 9.46 -16.72 23.65
C ARG A 43 9.14 -15.82 22.45
N ILE A 44 8.46 -14.69 22.66
CA ILE A 44 8.15 -13.76 21.56
C ILE A 44 9.43 -13.04 21.11
N VAL A 45 9.77 -13.16 19.82
CA VAL A 45 10.92 -12.46 19.22
C VAL A 45 10.44 -11.41 18.22
N VAL A 46 9.33 -11.67 17.53
CA VAL A 46 8.80 -10.86 16.43
C VAL A 46 7.35 -10.49 16.71
N VAL A 47 6.97 -9.26 16.37
CA VAL A 47 5.57 -8.81 16.31
C VAL A 47 5.23 -8.46 14.87
N TYR A 48 4.20 -9.10 14.32
CA TYR A 48 3.66 -8.82 12.99
C TYR A 48 2.35 -8.02 13.10
N PHE A 49 2.25 -6.90 12.40
CA PHE A 49 1.13 -5.96 12.58
C PHE A 49 0.79 -5.17 11.30
N ASP A 50 -0.44 -4.65 11.22
CA ASP A 50 -0.77 -3.60 10.25
C ASP A 50 -0.20 -2.23 10.68
N THR A 51 0.19 -1.38 9.73
CA THR A 51 0.85 -0.09 10.01
C THR A 51 -0.12 1.02 10.45
N THR A 52 -1.18 0.68 11.18
CA THR A 52 -2.09 1.68 11.74
C THR A 52 -1.43 2.40 12.93
N ALA A 53 -1.81 3.66 13.14
CA ALA A 53 -1.26 4.49 14.21
C ALA A 53 -1.46 3.85 15.60
N VAL A 54 -2.56 3.12 15.81
CA VAL A 54 -2.82 2.37 17.04
C VAL A 54 -1.71 1.36 17.31
N ASN A 55 -1.24 0.64 16.28
CA ASN A 55 -0.19 -0.36 16.45
C ASN A 55 1.20 0.27 16.58
N THR A 56 1.46 1.37 15.87
CA THR A 56 2.83 1.82 15.57
C THR A 56 3.20 3.21 16.12
N GLY A 57 2.26 3.87 16.80
CA GLY A 57 2.43 5.19 17.38
C GLY A 57 3.66 5.27 18.30
N GLY A 58 4.52 6.26 18.06
CA GLY A 58 5.83 6.39 18.73
C GLY A 58 5.76 6.67 20.23
N LYS A 59 4.65 7.26 20.71
CA LYS A 59 4.47 7.60 22.14
C LYS A 59 3.69 6.53 22.93
N SER A 60 2.82 5.76 22.26
CA SER A 60 1.82 4.95 22.96
C SER A 60 1.24 3.78 22.15
N GLY A 61 1.84 3.44 21.00
CA GLY A 61 1.37 2.35 20.14
C GLY A 61 1.53 0.97 20.79
N VAL A 62 0.78 -0.01 20.29
CA VAL A 62 0.79 -1.39 20.80
C VAL A 62 2.19 -1.99 20.82
N CYS A 63 2.99 -1.79 19.76
CA CYS A 63 4.32 -2.39 19.67
C CYS A 63 5.25 -1.92 20.80
N LEU A 64 5.29 -0.61 21.05
CA LEU A 64 6.08 -0.02 22.12
C LEU A 64 5.63 -0.54 23.50
N ARG A 65 4.32 -0.61 23.71
CA ARG A 65 3.75 -1.15 24.96
C ARG A 65 4.12 -2.61 25.17
N LEU A 66 4.09 -3.43 24.12
CA LEU A 66 4.51 -4.83 24.20
C LEU A 66 5.98 -4.98 24.56
N GLU A 67 6.88 -4.16 24.03
CA GLU A 67 8.30 -4.16 24.42
C GLU A 67 8.47 -3.81 25.91
N MET A 68 7.82 -2.74 26.38
CA MET A 68 7.83 -2.36 27.79
C MET A 68 7.26 -3.46 28.70
N MET A 69 6.23 -4.16 28.26
CA MET A 69 5.55 -5.20 29.03
C MET A 69 6.29 -6.54 29.04
N LEU A 70 7.07 -6.81 27.99
CA LEU A 70 7.90 -8.01 27.87
C LEU A 70 9.34 -7.78 28.35
N ASP A 71 9.68 -6.53 28.69
CA ASP A 71 11.02 -6.10 29.13
C ASP A 71 12.14 -6.55 28.19
N LYS A 72 11.87 -6.46 26.87
CA LYS A 72 12.84 -6.83 25.84
C LYS A 72 12.56 -6.14 24.51
N PRO A 73 13.60 -5.89 23.69
CA PRO A 73 13.41 -5.43 22.32
C PRO A 73 12.75 -6.52 21.47
N LEU A 74 11.87 -6.11 20.56
CA LEU A 74 11.15 -6.98 19.63
C LEU A 74 11.46 -6.60 18.19
N LEU A 75 11.48 -7.60 17.31
CA LEU A 75 11.55 -7.36 15.88
C LEU A 75 10.17 -6.97 15.33
N TYR A 76 10.10 -5.83 14.65
CA TYR A 76 8.85 -5.31 14.10
C TYR A 76 8.69 -5.70 12.64
N PHE A 77 7.67 -6.49 12.31
CA PHE A 77 7.33 -6.86 10.94
C PHE A 77 6.03 -6.19 10.53
N ALA A 78 6.15 -5.06 9.85
CA ALA A 78 5.00 -4.39 9.26
C ALA A 78 4.39 -5.19 8.10
N CYS A 79 3.07 -5.23 8.04
CA CYS A 79 2.33 -5.87 6.97
C CYS A 79 2.47 -5.09 5.65
N ARG A 80 3.29 -5.60 4.73
CA ARG A 80 3.47 -5.00 3.39
C ARG A 80 2.19 -4.96 2.58
N HIS A 81 1.30 -5.96 2.73
CA HIS A 81 -0.01 -5.92 2.08
C HIS A 81 -0.80 -4.70 2.53
N HIS A 82 -0.81 -4.38 3.82
CA HIS A 82 -1.53 -3.22 4.33
C HIS A 82 -0.97 -1.89 3.79
N VAL A 83 0.35 -1.76 3.68
CA VAL A 83 0.99 -0.59 3.05
C VAL A 83 0.58 -0.46 1.58
N LEU A 84 0.53 -1.58 0.85
CA LEU A 84 0.06 -1.60 -0.54
C LEU A 84 -1.43 -1.26 -0.65
N GLU A 85 -2.27 -1.62 0.32
CA GLU A 85 -3.66 -1.18 0.35
C GLU A 85 -3.79 0.34 0.50
N ILE A 86 -3.03 0.94 1.42
CA ILE A 86 -2.99 2.39 1.59
C ILE A 86 -2.51 3.06 0.31
N LEU A 87 -1.48 2.49 -0.35
CA LEU A 87 -0.99 2.97 -1.63
C LEU A 87 -2.08 2.94 -2.70
N LEU A 88 -2.79 1.83 -2.83
CA LEU A 88 -3.87 1.68 -3.80
C LEU A 88 -5.02 2.66 -3.54
N ASP A 89 -5.40 2.83 -2.26
CA ASP A 89 -6.46 3.75 -1.83
C ASP A 89 -6.13 5.21 -2.16
N MET A 90 -4.90 5.64 -1.85
CA MET A 90 -4.42 6.99 -2.12
C MET A 90 -4.27 7.25 -3.63
N VAL A 91 -3.70 6.29 -4.37
CA VAL A 91 -3.54 6.39 -5.83
C VAL A 91 -4.88 6.35 -6.56
N PHE A 92 -5.86 5.62 -6.04
CA PHE A 92 -7.23 5.68 -6.57
C PHE A 92 -7.90 7.00 -6.21
N SER A 93 -7.68 7.53 -5.02
CA SER A 93 -8.39 8.74 -4.59
C SER A 93 -7.84 10.00 -5.28
N SER A 94 -6.53 10.08 -5.57
CA SER A 94 -5.91 11.32 -6.06
C SER A 94 -6.43 11.82 -7.43
N PRO A 95 -6.63 10.99 -8.48
CA PRO A 95 -7.18 11.47 -9.74
C PRO A 95 -8.71 11.61 -9.71
N PHE A 96 -9.41 10.93 -8.80
CA PHE A 96 -10.87 10.85 -8.73
C PHE A 96 -11.51 11.76 -7.68
N GLN A 97 -10.72 12.58 -6.97
CA GLN A 97 -11.12 13.44 -5.85
C GLN A 97 -11.97 14.70 -6.20
N GLU A 98 -12.72 14.69 -7.30
CA GLU A 98 -13.69 15.76 -7.56
C GLU A 98 -14.89 15.64 -6.59
N GLN A 99 -14.87 16.46 -5.53
CA GLN A 99 -16.00 16.93 -4.70
C GLN A 99 -17.06 15.89 -4.31
N SER A 100 -16.72 14.91 -3.47
CA SER A 100 -17.56 14.44 -2.34
C SER A 100 -16.94 13.20 -1.70
N LYS A 101 -17.21 12.95 -0.42
CA LYS A 101 -16.73 11.77 0.32
C LYS A 101 -17.48 10.46 -0.05
N GLY A 102 -18.18 10.42 -1.20
CA GLY A 102 -19.09 9.33 -1.60
C GLY A 102 -19.18 8.86 -3.08
N PRO A 103 -18.50 9.44 -4.09
CA PRO A 103 -18.67 9.05 -5.50
C PRO A 103 -17.92 7.76 -5.86
N GLU A 104 -16.87 7.40 -5.12
CA GLU A 104 -16.12 6.16 -5.33
C GLU A 104 -16.97 4.91 -5.02
N VAL A 105 -17.61 4.89 -3.86
CA VAL A 105 -18.50 3.79 -3.46
C VAL A 105 -19.68 3.71 -4.43
N SER A 106 -20.18 4.87 -4.88
CA SER A 106 -21.27 4.95 -5.86
C SER A 106 -20.87 4.32 -7.21
N LEU A 107 -19.69 4.62 -7.77
CA LEU A 107 -19.22 4.05 -9.03
C LEU A 107 -19.17 2.51 -9.01
N PHE A 108 -18.61 1.95 -7.93
CA PHE A 108 -18.48 0.50 -7.80
C PHE A 108 -19.82 -0.19 -7.53
N LEU A 109 -20.70 0.45 -6.74
CA LEU A 109 -22.06 -0.04 -6.52
C LEU A 109 -22.89 0.00 -7.82
N ASP A 110 -22.82 1.10 -8.57
CA ASP A 110 -23.45 1.26 -9.88
C ASP A 110 -23.03 0.13 -10.83
N PHE A 111 -21.72 -0.10 -10.96
CA PHE A 111 -21.18 -1.18 -11.79
C PHE A 111 -21.68 -2.56 -11.36
N ARG A 112 -21.68 -2.82 -10.04
CA ARG A 112 -22.18 -4.08 -9.50
C ARG A 112 -23.67 -4.29 -9.79
N ASN A 113 -24.48 -3.24 -9.66
CA ASN A 113 -25.92 -3.29 -9.93
C ASN A 113 -26.23 -3.46 -11.42
N MET A 114 -25.39 -2.90 -12.30
CA MET A 114 -25.49 -3.07 -13.75
C MET A 114 -24.93 -4.40 -14.25
N TRP A 115 -24.18 -5.15 -13.45
CA TRP A 115 -23.55 -6.41 -13.85
C TRP A 115 -24.46 -7.41 -14.56
N PRO A 116 -25.74 -7.62 -14.17
CA PRO A 116 -26.65 -8.53 -14.88
C PRO A 116 -26.98 -8.10 -16.33
N GLN A 117 -26.77 -6.82 -16.66
CA GLN A 117 -27.03 -6.24 -17.98
C GLN A 117 -25.77 -6.19 -18.86
N ILE A 118 -24.59 -6.48 -18.29
CA ILE A 118 -23.31 -6.48 -19.00
C ILE A 118 -23.10 -7.85 -19.67
N ASP A 119 -22.89 -7.83 -20.98
CA ASP A 119 -22.48 -9.01 -21.75
C ASP A 119 -21.00 -9.32 -21.49
N GLN A 120 -20.75 -10.32 -20.64
CA GLN A 120 -19.42 -10.74 -20.22
C GLN A 120 -18.58 -11.35 -21.36
N THR A 121 -19.20 -11.67 -22.50
CA THR A 121 -18.49 -12.18 -23.69
C THR A 121 -17.93 -11.06 -24.56
N LYS A 122 -18.45 -9.83 -24.41
CA LYS A 122 -18.04 -8.66 -25.19
C LYS A 122 -17.18 -7.73 -24.36
N TYR A 123 -15.87 -7.96 -24.38
CA TYR A 123 -14.94 -7.16 -23.61
C TYR A 123 -13.80 -6.61 -24.46
N SER A 124 -13.27 -5.46 -24.04
CA SER A 124 -12.08 -4.85 -24.66
C SER A 124 -10.87 -5.11 -23.77
N THR A 125 -9.80 -5.61 -24.37
CA THR A 125 -8.53 -5.86 -23.70
C THR A 125 -7.47 -4.84 -24.14
N ALA A 126 -6.36 -4.78 -23.41
CA ALA A 126 -5.19 -4.02 -23.84
C ALA A 126 -4.69 -4.42 -25.25
N MET A 127 -4.98 -5.64 -25.72
CA MET A 127 -4.61 -6.06 -27.09
C MET A 127 -5.45 -5.39 -28.18
N ASN A 128 -6.60 -4.82 -27.82
CA ASN A 128 -7.49 -4.14 -28.75
C ASN A 128 -7.19 -2.63 -28.86
N ASP A 129 -6.26 -2.11 -28.06
CA ASP A 129 -5.91 -0.69 -27.98
C ASP A 129 -4.38 -0.54 -28.05
N GLU A 130 -3.88 -0.11 -29.21
CA GLU A 130 -2.44 0.00 -29.48
C GLU A 130 -1.74 0.96 -28.50
N THR A 131 -2.41 2.02 -28.07
CA THR A 131 -1.85 3.00 -27.12
C THR A 131 -1.69 2.36 -25.75
N ILE A 132 -2.67 1.57 -25.30
CA ILE A 132 -2.56 0.82 -24.05
C ILE A 132 -1.54 -0.31 -24.18
N MET A 133 -1.50 -1.02 -25.31
CA MET A 133 -0.54 -2.10 -25.56
C MET A 133 0.90 -1.61 -25.43
N LEU A 134 1.24 -0.48 -26.04
CA LEU A 134 2.56 0.16 -25.90
C LEU A 134 2.88 0.48 -24.43
N ARG A 135 1.88 0.92 -23.67
CA ARG A 135 2.05 1.17 -22.24
C ARG A 135 2.15 -0.13 -21.43
N VAL A 136 1.65 -1.28 -21.89
CA VAL A 136 1.68 -2.58 -21.16
C VAL A 136 2.90 -3.43 -21.52
N GLN A 137 3.64 -3.10 -22.59
CA GLN A 137 4.69 -3.93 -23.21
C GLN A 137 5.77 -4.57 -22.31
N PRO A 138 6.10 -4.12 -21.08
CA PRO A 138 6.97 -4.89 -20.19
C PRO A 138 6.33 -6.16 -19.59
N CYS A 139 5.01 -6.35 -19.71
CA CYS A 139 4.29 -7.46 -19.08
C CYS A 139 4.15 -8.67 -20.02
N VAL A 140 4.40 -9.89 -19.51
CA VAL A 140 4.15 -11.13 -20.28
C VAL A 140 2.65 -11.35 -20.44
N LEU A 141 2.12 -11.01 -21.62
CA LEU A 141 0.73 -11.25 -21.98
C LEU A 141 0.54 -12.70 -22.42
N HIS A 142 -0.11 -13.50 -21.58
CA HIS A 142 -0.54 -14.84 -21.96
C HIS A 142 -1.88 -14.75 -22.68
N ASN A 143 -1.92 -15.16 -23.95
CA ASN A 143 -3.18 -15.31 -24.66
C ASN A 143 -3.90 -16.57 -24.15
N ARG A 144 -4.92 -16.38 -23.31
CA ARG A 144 -5.80 -17.48 -22.87
C ARG A 144 -7.07 -17.49 -23.72
N SER A 145 -7.36 -18.64 -24.31
CA SER A 145 -8.59 -18.90 -25.06
C SER A 145 -9.75 -18.96 -24.08
N SER A 146 -10.54 -17.88 -24.03
CA SER A 146 -11.70 -17.62 -23.15
C SER A 146 -11.36 -17.20 -21.71
N VAL A 147 -11.83 -16.00 -21.34
CA VAL A 147 -11.81 -15.48 -19.97
C VAL A 147 -13.24 -15.48 -19.44
N GLN A 148 -13.47 -16.10 -18.29
CA GLN A 148 -14.76 -16.05 -17.60
C GLN A 148 -14.69 -14.98 -16.48
N PHE A 149 -15.70 -14.11 -16.44
CA PHE A 149 -15.76 -13.05 -15.44
C PHE A 149 -16.82 -13.35 -14.38
N SER A 150 -16.40 -13.51 -13.13
CA SER A 150 -17.34 -13.59 -12.01
C SER A 150 -17.95 -12.23 -11.67
N VAL A 151 -19.12 -12.21 -11.05
CA VAL A 151 -19.72 -11.00 -10.48
C VAL A 151 -18.73 -10.29 -9.55
N PRO A 152 -18.60 -8.94 -9.60
CA PRO A 152 -17.84 -8.19 -8.61
C PRO A 152 -18.34 -8.48 -7.18
N GLY A 153 -17.42 -8.86 -6.29
CA GLY A 153 -17.71 -9.11 -4.88
C GLY A 153 -18.10 -7.82 -4.14
N ALA A 154 -18.66 -7.91 -2.93
CA ALA A 154 -19.03 -6.69 -2.20
C ALA A 154 -17.79 -5.83 -1.89
N LEU A 155 -17.94 -4.51 -2.08
CA LEU A 155 -16.96 -3.52 -1.66
C LEU A 155 -17.09 -3.33 -0.14
N HIS A 156 -16.26 -4.01 0.63
CA HIS A 156 -16.10 -3.72 2.06
C HIS A 156 -14.64 -3.41 2.34
N ARG A 157 -14.38 -2.54 3.33
CA ARG A 157 -13.02 -2.10 3.71
C ARG A 157 -12.07 -3.29 3.99
N ALA A 158 -12.60 -4.42 4.44
CA ALA A 158 -11.82 -5.63 4.70
C ALA A 158 -11.53 -6.54 3.48
N ARG A 159 -11.92 -6.20 2.24
CA ARG A 159 -11.53 -6.99 1.04
C ARG A 159 -10.34 -6.37 0.36
N TRP A 160 -9.23 -7.08 0.44
CA TRP A 160 -8.00 -6.74 -0.23
C TRP A 160 -8.19 -6.65 -1.75
N MET A 161 -7.58 -5.63 -2.36
CA MET A 161 -7.61 -5.36 -3.82
C MET A 161 -8.99 -5.07 -4.44
N ALA A 162 -10.06 -4.89 -3.65
CA ALA A 162 -11.40 -4.69 -4.22
C ALA A 162 -11.43 -3.54 -5.24
N ARG A 163 -10.87 -2.38 -4.89
CA ARG A 163 -10.76 -1.21 -5.79
C ARG A 163 -10.03 -1.53 -7.09
N ALA A 164 -8.95 -2.31 -7.02
CA ALA A 164 -8.20 -2.72 -8.20
C ALA A 164 -9.02 -3.64 -9.12
N ILE A 165 -9.68 -4.65 -8.54
CA ILE A 165 -10.53 -5.58 -9.30
C ILE A 165 -11.71 -4.83 -9.95
N TYR A 166 -12.36 -3.94 -9.21
CA TYR A 166 -13.45 -3.13 -9.74
C TYR A 166 -12.98 -2.23 -10.87
N ALA A 167 -11.89 -1.48 -10.69
CA ALA A 167 -11.37 -0.59 -11.72
C ALA A 167 -11.00 -1.34 -13.00
N LEU A 168 -10.32 -2.49 -12.89
CA LEU A 168 -9.97 -3.34 -14.03
C LEU A 168 -11.23 -3.82 -14.77
N LYS A 169 -12.23 -4.33 -14.03
CA LYS A 169 -13.48 -4.80 -14.64
C LYS A 169 -14.25 -3.67 -15.31
N ILE A 170 -14.37 -2.51 -14.66
CA ILE A 170 -15.01 -1.32 -15.26
C ILE A 170 -14.27 -0.93 -16.53
N ARG A 171 -12.93 -0.94 -16.53
CA ARG A 171 -12.15 -0.57 -17.72
C ARG A 171 -12.34 -1.54 -18.88
N ILE A 172 -12.44 -2.85 -18.59
CA ILE A 172 -12.65 -3.91 -19.59
C ILE A 172 -14.04 -3.81 -20.22
N PHE A 173 -15.06 -3.45 -19.43
CA PHE A 173 -16.45 -3.31 -19.87
C PHE A 173 -16.88 -1.84 -20.05
N LEU A 174 -15.92 -0.92 -20.23
CA LEU A 174 -16.16 0.51 -20.14
C LEU A 174 -17.22 0.99 -21.13
N ASP A 175 -17.18 0.49 -22.36
CA ASP A 175 -18.13 0.90 -23.40
C ASP A 175 -19.57 0.48 -23.06
N GLN A 176 -19.76 -0.72 -22.49
CA GLN A 176 -21.08 -1.17 -22.04
C GLN A 176 -21.54 -0.39 -20.79
N PHE A 177 -20.62 -0.15 -19.85
CA PHE A 177 -20.89 0.61 -18.64
C PHE A 177 -21.32 2.06 -18.94
N GLU A 178 -20.63 2.74 -19.85
CA GLU A 178 -20.98 4.10 -20.30
C GLU A 178 -22.34 4.16 -21.03
N GLN A 179 -22.76 3.07 -21.68
CA GLN A 179 -24.06 2.98 -22.37
C GLN A 179 -25.23 2.75 -21.40
N LEU A 180 -25.02 1.91 -20.38
CA LEU A 180 -26.04 1.53 -19.41
C LEU A 180 -26.26 2.60 -18.33
N ARG A 181 -25.26 3.46 -18.08
CA ARG A 181 -25.36 4.51 -17.07
C ARG A 181 -26.40 5.57 -17.50
N PRO A 182 -27.43 5.85 -16.67
CA PRO A 182 -28.46 6.82 -17.04
C PRO A 182 -27.88 8.22 -17.27
N LYS A 183 -28.31 8.87 -18.35
CA LYS A 183 -28.08 10.30 -18.60
C LYS A 183 -28.96 11.15 -17.67
N CYS A 184 -28.79 11.05 -16.35
CA CYS A 184 -29.51 11.92 -15.42
C CYS A 184 -28.70 13.17 -15.11
N SER A 185 -29.04 14.20 -15.88
CA SER A 185 -29.02 15.62 -15.55
C SER A 185 -29.19 15.88 -14.04
N SER A 186 -28.37 16.79 -13.49
CA SER A 186 -28.43 17.43 -12.15
C SER A 186 -27.53 16.93 -11.00
N VAL A 187 -26.76 15.86 -11.16
CA VAL A 187 -25.54 15.63 -10.37
C VAL A 187 -24.40 15.48 -11.38
N ARG A 188 -23.30 16.21 -11.19
CA ARG A 188 -22.10 16.10 -12.04
C ARG A 188 -21.47 14.71 -11.87
N GLY A 189 -22.11 13.67 -12.39
CA GLY A 189 -21.43 12.43 -12.74
C GLY A 189 -20.54 12.72 -13.93
N PRO A 190 -19.36 12.10 -14.04
CA PRO A 190 -18.53 12.29 -15.22
C PRO A 190 -19.38 11.88 -16.42
N SER A 191 -19.60 12.85 -17.31
CA SER A 191 -20.18 12.69 -18.65
C SER A 191 -19.39 11.61 -19.42
N ARG A 192 -19.60 11.46 -20.73
CA ARG A 192 -18.56 10.90 -21.63
C ARG A 192 -17.34 11.82 -21.62
N ASN A 193 -16.73 11.97 -20.46
CA ASN A 193 -15.66 12.86 -20.13
C ASN A 193 -14.41 12.03 -20.41
N THR A 194 -13.68 12.38 -21.46
CA THR A 194 -12.36 11.82 -21.79
C THR A 194 -11.49 11.70 -20.54
N ASN A 195 -11.61 12.66 -19.63
CA ASN A 195 -10.90 12.66 -18.35
C ASN A 195 -11.20 11.44 -17.47
N PHE A 196 -12.44 10.90 -17.41
CA PHE A 196 -12.72 9.72 -16.59
C PHE A 196 -12.10 8.46 -17.18
N ARG A 197 -12.23 8.27 -18.50
CA ARG A 197 -11.62 7.15 -19.22
C ARG A 197 -10.10 7.15 -19.08
N GLU A 198 -9.48 8.32 -19.21
CA GLU A 198 -8.03 8.50 -19.04
C GLU A 198 -7.58 8.25 -17.60
N LYS A 199 -8.24 8.87 -16.60
CA LYS A 199 -7.96 8.64 -15.17
C LYS A 199 -8.08 7.16 -14.78
N LEU A 200 -9.12 6.47 -15.27
CA LEU A 200 -9.31 5.03 -15.05
C LEU A 200 -8.25 4.20 -15.75
N THR A 201 -7.87 4.59 -16.97
CA THR A 201 -6.80 3.92 -17.71
C THR A 201 -5.48 4.06 -16.97
N ASP A 202 -5.10 5.27 -16.54
CA ASP A 202 -3.88 5.51 -15.77
C ASP A 202 -3.84 4.70 -14.47
N PHE A 203 -4.96 4.64 -13.74
CA PHE A 203 -5.06 3.80 -12.54
C PHE A 203 -4.92 2.31 -12.85
N CYS A 204 -5.54 1.81 -13.93
CA CYS A 204 -5.37 0.42 -14.35
C CYS A 204 -3.93 0.11 -14.79
N MET A 205 -3.26 1.07 -15.44
CA MET A 205 -1.84 0.95 -15.80
C MET A 205 -0.96 0.86 -14.55
N PHE A 206 -1.25 1.67 -13.53
CA PHE A 206 -0.58 1.56 -12.23
C PHE A 206 -0.74 0.16 -11.64
N ILE A 207 -1.97 -0.39 -11.69
CA ILE A 207 -2.26 -1.72 -11.15
C ILE A 207 -1.44 -2.80 -11.85
N VAL A 208 -1.53 -2.85 -13.18
CA VAL A 208 -0.94 -3.91 -13.99
C VAL A 208 0.58 -3.86 -13.98
N ARG A 209 1.18 -2.67 -14.05
CA ARG A 209 2.64 -2.52 -14.12
C ARG A 209 3.33 -2.68 -12.76
N TYR A 210 2.75 -2.13 -11.70
CA TYR A 210 3.46 -1.96 -10.43
C TYR A 210 2.79 -2.70 -9.29
N TYR A 211 1.48 -2.47 -9.07
CA TYR A 211 0.78 -2.97 -7.89
C TYR A 211 0.69 -4.49 -7.83
N VAL A 212 0.32 -5.15 -8.93
CA VAL A 212 0.12 -6.61 -8.96
C VAL A 212 1.40 -7.35 -8.58
N ARG A 213 2.54 -6.96 -9.16
CA ARG A 213 3.85 -7.55 -8.85
C ARG A 213 4.21 -7.33 -7.38
N ALA A 214 4.03 -6.10 -6.89
CA ALA A 214 4.32 -5.76 -5.50
C ALA A 214 3.44 -6.55 -4.51
N TRP A 215 2.15 -6.70 -4.82
CA TRP A 215 1.18 -7.43 -4.01
C TRP A 215 1.55 -8.91 -3.86
N PHE A 216 1.77 -9.61 -4.97
CA PHE A 216 2.11 -11.04 -4.91
C PHE A 216 3.49 -11.31 -4.32
N SER A 217 4.40 -10.33 -4.36
CA SER A 217 5.74 -10.43 -3.78
C SER A 217 5.81 -9.92 -2.34
N ALA A 218 4.69 -9.47 -1.74
CA ALA A 218 4.64 -8.89 -0.40
C ALA A 218 4.96 -9.92 0.71
N THR A 219 4.74 -11.20 0.44
CA THR A 219 5.05 -12.32 1.36
C THR A 219 6.55 -12.61 1.48
N LEU A 220 7.36 -12.14 0.53
CA LEU A 220 8.80 -12.35 0.52
C LEU A 220 9.50 -11.31 1.41
N ALA A 221 9.65 -11.63 2.69
CA ALA A 221 10.26 -10.74 3.67
C ALA A 221 11.73 -10.40 3.33
N ALA A 222 12.55 -11.38 2.95
CA ALA A 222 13.95 -11.16 2.58
C ALA A 222 14.11 -10.25 1.34
N ALA A 223 13.14 -10.30 0.42
CA ALA A 223 13.16 -9.49 -0.78
C ALA A 223 12.48 -8.12 -0.60
N SER A 224 11.86 -7.85 0.55
CA SER A 224 11.07 -6.63 0.75
C SER A 224 11.83 -5.35 0.42
N PRO A 225 13.09 -5.15 0.86
CA PRO A 225 13.75 -3.86 0.67
C PRO A 225 14.03 -3.59 -0.81
N ARG A 226 14.49 -4.62 -1.53
CA ARG A 226 14.75 -4.55 -2.97
C ARG A 226 13.48 -4.30 -3.74
N LEU A 227 12.40 -5.01 -3.40
CA LEU A 227 11.11 -4.91 -4.07
C LEU A 227 10.45 -3.55 -3.84
N ASP A 228 10.50 -3.04 -2.60
CA ASP A 228 9.94 -1.74 -2.24
C ASP A 228 10.75 -0.61 -2.90
N LEU A 229 12.09 -0.71 -2.90
CA LEU A 229 12.95 0.24 -3.64
C LEU A 229 12.69 0.20 -5.14
N THR A 230 12.56 -0.99 -5.73
CA THR A 230 12.21 -1.15 -7.14
C THR A 230 10.85 -0.53 -7.44
N LEU A 231 9.86 -0.74 -6.57
CA LEU A 231 8.52 -0.14 -6.71
C LEU A 231 8.55 1.39 -6.65
N ILE A 232 9.33 1.97 -5.73
CA ILE A 232 9.52 3.42 -5.63
C ILE A 232 10.11 3.96 -6.94
N LYS A 233 11.21 3.33 -7.40
CA LYS A 233 11.96 3.70 -8.60
C LYS A 233 11.15 3.57 -9.89
N GLU A 234 10.57 2.39 -10.16
CA GLU A 234 9.79 2.12 -11.38
C GLU A 234 8.52 2.98 -11.48
N ARG A 235 7.90 3.31 -10.34
CA ARG A 235 6.69 4.16 -10.30
C ARG A 235 6.98 5.62 -10.62
N ALA A 236 8.19 6.11 -10.40
CA ALA A 236 8.54 7.50 -10.71
C ALA A 236 8.45 7.81 -12.21
N SER A 237 8.55 6.78 -13.05
CA SER A 237 8.33 6.89 -14.50
C SER A 237 6.84 6.85 -14.89
N HIS A 238 5.90 6.87 -13.94
CA HIS A 238 4.47 6.89 -14.26
C HIS A 238 4.09 8.23 -14.91
N ILE A 239 3.31 8.16 -15.98
CA ILE A 239 2.88 9.33 -16.78
C ILE A 239 2.05 10.35 -15.96
N ASN A 240 1.43 9.91 -14.87
CA ASN A 240 0.43 10.70 -14.15
C ASN A 240 1.04 11.23 -12.86
N GLN A 241 1.24 12.56 -12.80
CA GLN A 241 1.87 13.24 -11.66
C GLN A 241 1.11 12.98 -10.35
N ALA A 242 -0.22 13.02 -10.35
CA ALA A 242 -1.01 12.82 -9.13
C ALA A 242 -0.84 11.40 -8.54
N ILE A 243 -0.60 10.40 -9.39
CA ILE A 243 -0.26 9.03 -8.97
C ILE A 243 1.16 8.98 -8.40
N ARG A 244 2.09 9.76 -8.98
CA ARG A 244 3.46 9.90 -8.46
C ARG A 244 3.46 10.59 -7.08
N ASP A 245 2.74 11.67 -6.90
CA ASP A 245 2.76 12.39 -5.62
C ASP A 245 2.06 11.58 -4.52
N ALA A 246 0.92 10.95 -4.86
CA ALA A 246 0.19 10.09 -3.92
C ALA A 246 1.05 8.93 -3.41
N GLY A 247 1.77 8.24 -4.31
CA GLY A 247 2.64 7.14 -3.89
C GLY A 247 3.84 7.60 -3.07
N THR A 248 4.48 8.72 -3.44
CA THR A 248 5.60 9.29 -2.67
C THR A 248 5.16 9.61 -1.24
N LYS A 249 4.00 10.25 -1.08
CA LYS A 249 3.42 10.56 0.23
C LYS A 249 3.18 9.32 1.09
N VAL A 250 2.71 8.22 0.49
CA VAL A 250 2.50 6.96 1.22
C VAL A 250 3.82 6.36 1.65
N PHE A 251 4.81 6.31 0.75
CA PHE A 251 6.11 5.72 1.06
C PHE A 251 6.87 6.49 2.14
N SER A 252 6.88 7.82 2.10
CA SER A 252 7.49 8.64 3.16
C SER A 252 6.85 8.41 4.54
N ARG A 253 5.55 8.09 4.59
CA ARG A 253 4.82 7.88 5.86
C ARG A 253 4.85 6.44 6.37
N HIS A 254 4.97 5.47 5.49
CA HIS A 254 4.76 4.06 5.83
C HIS A 254 5.99 3.17 5.65
N LEU A 255 7.11 3.66 5.10
CA LEU A 255 8.35 2.86 4.96
C LEU A 255 9.29 2.91 6.17
N TRP A 256 8.87 3.51 7.29
CA TRP A 256 9.68 3.53 8.52
C TRP A 256 10.01 2.11 9.05
N TYR A 257 9.25 1.08 8.65
CA TYR A 257 9.55 -0.33 8.97
C TYR A 257 10.78 -0.86 8.23
N LEU A 258 11.31 -0.11 7.26
CA LEU A 258 12.57 -0.41 6.60
C LEU A 258 13.79 -0.10 7.50
N SER A 259 13.66 -0.34 8.80
CA SER A 259 14.66 -0.09 9.84
C SER A 259 15.90 -0.96 9.68
N GLU A 260 17.03 -0.49 10.24
CA GLU A 260 18.34 -1.16 10.16
C GLU A 260 18.28 -2.64 10.59
N VAL A 261 17.49 -2.95 11.63
CA VAL A 261 17.44 -4.28 12.26
C VAL A 261 16.56 -5.26 11.48
N THR A 262 15.40 -4.83 10.97
CA THR A 262 14.47 -5.73 10.25
C THR A 262 14.85 -5.88 8.78
N VAL A 263 15.34 -4.82 8.13
CA VAL A 263 15.52 -4.79 6.68
C VAL A 263 16.90 -5.20 6.21
N VAL A 264 17.96 -4.72 6.85
CA VAL A 264 19.29 -5.11 6.39
C VAL A 264 19.57 -6.57 6.75
N GLY A 265 19.17 -7.00 7.95
CA GLY A 265 19.34 -8.39 8.39
C GLY A 265 18.66 -9.41 7.47
N LEU A 266 17.40 -9.18 7.09
CA LEU A 266 16.67 -10.11 6.22
C LEU A 266 17.12 -10.04 4.76
N ALA A 267 17.49 -8.86 4.26
CA ALA A 267 17.98 -8.72 2.89
C ALA A 267 19.29 -9.47 2.62
N LEU A 268 20.11 -9.73 3.65
CA LEU A 268 21.30 -10.57 3.51
C LEU A 268 20.97 -12.01 3.09
N PHE A 269 19.76 -12.50 3.40
CA PHE A 269 19.29 -13.82 2.99
C PHE A 269 18.65 -13.84 1.60
N ASN A 270 18.49 -12.69 0.94
CA ASN A 270 18.01 -12.66 -0.43
C ASN A 270 19.11 -13.13 -1.39
N GLU A 271 18.82 -14.16 -2.17
CA GLU A 271 19.75 -14.72 -3.17
C GLU A 271 20.01 -13.75 -4.34
N GLU A 272 19.08 -12.84 -4.63
CA GLU A 272 19.20 -11.87 -5.71
C GLU A 272 20.12 -10.69 -5.38
N VAL A 273 20.47 -10.51 -4.10
CA VAL A 273 21.42 -9.46 -3.68
C VAL A 273 22.83 -10.02 -3.84
N SER A 274 23.68 -9.31 -4.58
CA SER A 274 25.04 -9.78 -4.85
C SER A 274 25.87 -9.81 -3.58
N ILE A 275 26.90 -10.67 -3.54
CA ILE A 275 27.83 -10.76 -2.40
C ILE A 275 28.51 -9.41 -2.14
N MET A 276 28.78 -8.63 -3.19
CA MET A 276 29.40 -7.31 -3.06
C MET A 276 28.46 -6.31 -2.40
N GLU A 277 27.20 -6.26 -2.80
CA GLU A 277 26.18 -5.43 -2.14
C GLU A 277 25.98 -5.85 -0.69
N LYS A 278 25.92 -7.15 -0.39
CA LYS A 278 25.82 -7.65 1.00
C LYS A 278 26.99 -7.17 1.86
N ARG A 279 28.22 -7.17 1.31
CA ARG A 279 29.40 -6.66 2.01
C ARG A 279 29.30 -5.16 2.29
N GLU A 280 28.84 -4.38 1.32
CA GLU A 280 28.63 -2.94 1.50
C GLU A 280 27.54 -2.65 2.52
N MET A 281 26.42 -3.39 2.49
CA MET A 281 25.36 -3.29 3.47
C MET A 281 25.88 -3.53 4.89
N VAL A 282 26.67 -4.59 5.10
CA VAL A 282 27.31 -4.88 6.40
C VAL A 282 28.31 -3.80 6.79
N HIS A 283 29.08 -3.26 5.84
CA HIS A 283 30.00 -2.16 6.12
C HIS A 283 29.25 -0.91 6.59
N ARG A 284 28.16 -0.54 5.92
CA ARG A 284 27.32 0.61 6.27
C ARG A 284 26.66 0.46 7.63
N ILE A 285 26.11 -0.71 7.97
CA ILE A 285 25.57 -0.99 9.32
C ILE A 285 26.61 -0.72 10.41
N ASN A 286 27.86 -1.12 10.19
CA ASN A 286 28.90 -0.99 11.20
C ASN A 286 29.50 0.43 11.30
N THR A 287 29.27 1.27 10.30
CA THR A 287 29.92 2.59 10.18
C THR A 287 28.96 3.76 10.36
N VAL A 288 27.70 3.60 10.00
CA VAL A 288 26.65 4.61 10.15
C VAL A 288 25.84 4.25 11.39
N LYS A 289 25.83 5.13 12.40
CA LYS A 289 24.93 4.98 13.55
C LYS A 289 23.53 5.46 13.16
N GLY A 290 22.52 4.62 13.37
CA GLY A 290 21.12 5.00 13.22
C GLY A 290 20.70 6.13 14.16
N LEU A 291 19.55 6.77 13.85
CA LEU A 291 18.96 7.80 14.70
C LEU A 291 18.51 7.21 16.04
N GLU A 292 18.86 7.87 17.14
CA GLU A 292 18.55 7.43 18.51
C GLU A 292 17.06 7.57 18.87
N ASP A 293 16.30 8.45 18.18
CA ASP A 293 14.87 8.68 18.44
C ASP A 293 14.09 9.10 17.17
N PRO A 294 12.99 8.41 16.80
CA PRO A 294 12.59 7.10 17.31
C PRO A 294 13.61 6.04 16.87
N SER A 295 14.08 5.28 17.85
CA SER A 295 15.22 4.35 17.70
C SER A 295 15.08 3.49 16.44
N ASN A 296 16.13 3.54 15.62
CA ASN A 296 16.29 2.69 14.43
C ASN A 296 15.22 2.87 13.33
N ARG A 297 14.37 3.91 13.35
CA ARG A 297 13.42 4.15 12.25
C ARG A 297 14.07 4.98 11.15
N LEU A 298 13.94 4.52 9.91
CA LEU A 298 14.30 5.30 8.73
C LEU A 298 13.25 6.40 8.54
N HIS A 299 13.62 7.67 8.73
CA HIS A 299 12.79 8.79 8.33
C HIS A 299 13.10 9.16 6.89
N LEU A 300 12.27 8.70 5.95
CA LEU A 300 12.38 9.09 4.54
C LEU A 300 11.60 10.37 4.32
N THR A 301 12.30 11.44 3.98
CA THR A 301 11.66 12.65 3.48
C THR A 301 11.07 12.39 2.07
N PRO A 302 10.06 13.15 1.63
CA PRO A 302 9.63 13.12 0.23
C PRO A 302 10.80 13.32 -0.74
N GLU A 303 11.76 14.16 -0.37
CA GLU A 303 12.98 14.43 -1.13
C GLU A 303 13.86 13.18 -1.26
N ASP A 304 14.05 12.40 -0.19
CA ASP A 304 14.81 11.14 -0.25
C ASP A 304 14.16 10.12 -1.21
N VAL A 305 12.84 10.05 -1.16
CA VAL A 305 12.06 9.16 -2.05
C VAL A 305 12.19 9.64 -3.49
N ILE A 306 12.12 10.95 -3.75
CA ILE A 306 12.30 11.54 -5.08
C ILE A 306 13.74 11.36 -5.58
N LEU A 307 14.75 11.56 -4.73
CA LEU A 307 16.16 11.40 -5.08
C LEU A 307 16.47 9.95 -5.47
N SER A 308 15.88 8.97 -4.75
CA SER A 308 16.00 7.56 -5.13
C SER A 308 15.44 7.28 -6.54
N CYS A 309 14.51 8.12 -7.02
CA CYS A 309 13.93 8.01 -8.35
C CYS A 309 14.78 8.69 -9.44
N SER A 310 15.52 9.75 -9.12
CA SER A 310 16.34 10.50 -10.08
C SER A 310 17.64 9.77 -10.48
N GLU A 311 18.15 8.86 -9.65
CA GLU A 311 19.31 8.00 -9.97
C GLU A 311 19.11 7.13 -11.23
N LEU A 312 17.87 6.92 -11.68
CA LEU A 312 17.55 6.24 -12.95
C LEU A 312 17.27 7.20 -14.11
N CYS A 313 17.01 8.48 -13.82
CA CYS A 313 16.64 9.48 -14.82
C CYS A 313 17.86 10.17 -15.44
N MET A 314 18.96 9.43 -15.66
CA MET A 314 20.10 9.89 -16.47
C MET A 314 19.85 9.69 -17.98
N CYS A 315 18.60 9.81 -18.42
CA CYS A 315 18.24 9.91 -19.84
C CYS A 315 17.32 11.11 -20.08
N GLY A 316 17.93 12.30 -20.16
CA GLY A 316 17.53 13.37 -21.07
C GLY A 316 16.21 14.11 -20.79
N ALA A 317 16.03 14.69 -19.62
CA ALA A 317 15.13 15.84 -19.44
C ALA A 317 15.68 16.76 -18.34
N ASP A 318 15.64 18.06 -18.61
CA ASP A 318 16.36 19.13 -17.91
C ASP A 318 16.05 19.22 -16.40
N GLU A 319 17.09 19.47 -15.60
CA GLU A 319 17.09 19.52 -14.12
C GLU A 319 16.23 20.65 -13.51
N GLU A 320 15.64 21.54 -14.32
CA GLU A 320 14.97 22.75 -13.83
C GLU A 320 13.51 22.59 -13.41
N GLU A 321 12.83 21.46 -13.72
CA GLU A 321 11.40 21.33 -13.43
C GLU A 321 11.08 20.62 -12.08
N CYS A 322 12.07 20.02 -11.41
CA CYS A 322 11.87 19.31 -10.14
C CYS A 322 12.09 20.15 -8.86
N THR A 323 12.56 21.39 -8.97
CA THR A 323 13.01 22.18 -7.80
C THR A 323 12.02 23.22 -7.28
N ASN A 324 10.82 23.34 -7.86
CA ASN A 324 9.83 24.34 -7.44
C ASN A 324 8.71 23.78 -6.53
N ILE A 325 9.09 23.03 -5.49
CA ILE A 325 8.21 22.81 -4.33
C ILE A 325 8.57 23.88 -3.30
N LYS A 326 7.63 24.80 -3.07
CA LYS A 326 7.75 25.83 -2.03
C LYS A 326 8.08 25.16 -0.69
N GLN A 327 9.17 25.60 -0.07
CA GLN A 327 9.49 25.33 1.32
C GLN A 327 8.42 25.96 2.19
N ASP A 328 7.51 25.14 2.72
CA ASP A 328 6.77 25.49 3.93
C ASP A 328 7.53 24.92 5.13
N ASP A 329 7.69 25.79 6.14
CA ASP A 329 8.49 25.64 7.35
C ASP A 329 8.26 24.30 8.09
N PRO A 330 9.30 23.53 8.49
CA PRO A 330 9.15 22.25 9.17
C PRO A 330 8.61 22.31 10.61
N THR A 331 8.23 23.47 11.13
CA THR A 331 7.96 23.66 12.56
C THR A 331 6.50 23.55 13.03
N GLU A 332 5.54 23.18 12.18
CA GLU A 332 4.11 23.03 12.59
C GLU A 332 3.53 21.59 12.56
N LEU A 333 4.34 20.55 12.37
CA LEU A 333 3.84 19.16 12.22
C LEU A 333 3.66 18.34 13.51
N TYR A 334 3.74 18.97 14.68
CA TYR A 334 3.35 18.37 15.97
C TYR A 334 2.29 19.21 16.67
N ASN A 335 1.11 19.34 16.06
CA ASN A 335 -0.11 19.60 16.83
C ASN A 335 -0.81 18.25 17.05
N ASP A 336 -0.78 17.79 18.29
CA ASP A 336 -1.39 16.55 18.80
C ASP A 336 -2.95 16.61 18.80
N ASP A 337 -3.60 17.32 17.86
CA ASP A 337 -5.06 17.63 17.94
C ASP A 337 -5.92 17.19 16.72
N ASP A 338 -5.42 16.37 15.79
CA ASP A 338 -6.30 15.76 14.76
C ASP A 338 -6.96 14.47 15.28
N ASP A 339 -7.89 14.67 16.22
CA ASP A 339 -8.76 13.68 16.86
C ASP A 339 -9.95 13.26 15.96
N ASP A 340 -9.78 13.23 14.63
CA ASP A 340 -10.90 13.06 13.68
C ASP A 340 -10.96 11.67 12.98
N TYR A 341 -10.30 10.66 13.56
CA TYR A 341 -10.47 9.25 13.19
C TYR A 341 -11.11 8.39 14.30
N ALA A 342 -11.68 9.04 15.32
CA ALA A 342 -12.41 8.39 16.39
C ALA A 342 -13.92 8.31 16.08
N ASP A 343 -14.32 7.62 15.01
CA ASP A 343 -15.59 6.88 15.04
C ASP A 343 -15.70 5.86 13.90
N ALA A 344 -15.32 4.62 14.21
CA ALA A 344 -15.83 3.45 13.53
C ALA A 344 -15.96 2.36 14.59
N THR A 345 -17.14 2.35 15.22
CA THR A 345 -17.58 1.28 16.10
C THR A 345 -17.47 -0.08 15.38
N ILE A 346 -17.02 -1.06 16.17
CA ILE A 346 -16.72 -2.48 15.89
C ILE A 346 -17.57 -3.16 14.81
#